data_AF-W2LSU4-F1
#
_entry.id   AF-W2LSU4-F1
#
_cell.length_a   1.000
_cell.length_b   1.000
_cell.length_c   1.000
_cell.angle_alpha   90.00
_cell.angle_beta   90.00
_cell.angle_gamma   90.00
#
_symmetry.space_group_name_H-M   'P 1'
#
loop_
_entity.id
_entity.type
_entity.pdbx_description
1 polymer ?
#
loop_
_entity_poly.entity_id
_entity_poly.type
_entity_poly.pdbx_seq_one_letter_code
_entity_poly.pdbx_strand_id
1 'polypeptide(L)'
;MTTSQPTTASPRLQENHAGDTVTSSDPYVNVVSPRHHDELEGLSRTQKWTRSWMVTRWRLSRTIYSVPLPMLTARFDVKQGDLILTLPLLLILLAASAVLTNEHDVKMSGIPPTFTMFLVFGLVVRNNSLLLTLTGIPFERALFYHKLFAYATIILTALHAFSYRLSDDDGEEEYKDSKVITGAIAFVAMIFMYLLSLNKIRRRFFEFFLRVHWVLFIVVIVAAVAHGAFFALFGILPWFIDMLYRLTFRARTYNRGSSKTDKISAGIVAREQVSVHALPGDITLIQFPRVRKDTGDAFEYEAGQYAFICIPTISYLEWHPFTISSSPNEAMVTFHTKKTG
;
A
#
# COMPACT_ATOMS: atom_id res chain seq x y z
N MET A 1 -65.83 12.86 24.37
CA MET A 1 -66.06 13.85 23.30
C MET A 1 -65.13 13.46 22.15
N THR A 2 -65.34 12.39 21.38
CA THR A 2 -66.44 12.08 20.44
C THR A 2 -66.76 13.27 19.54
N THR A 3 -66.43 13.22 18.25
CA THR A 3 -67.25 12.68 17.14
C THR A 3 -66.42 12.82 15.83
N SER A 4 -66.58 12.13 14.69
CA SER A 4 -67.13 10.83 14.23
C SER A 4 -66.81 10.76 12.72
N GLN A 5 -66.52 9.58 12.17
CA GLN A 5 -66.35 9.33 10.72
C GLN A 5 -67.65 9.58 9.92
N PRO A 6 -67.58 9.57 8.58
CA PRO A 6 -68.21 8.43 7.89
C PRO A 6 -67.42 7.83 6.71
N THR A 7 -67.63 6.52 6.60
CA THR A 7 -67.37 5.55 5.52
C THR A 7 -68.18 5.80 4.24
N THR A 8 -67.61 5.49 3.06
CA THR A 8 -68.37 5.00 1.90
C THR A 8 -67.59 3.95 1.10
N ALA A 9 -68.33 2.93 0.69
CA ALA A 9 -67.90 1.63 0.18
C ALA A 9 -67.56 1.59 -1.32
N SER A 10 -66.79 0.57 -1.72
CA SER A 10 -66.56 0.16 -3.12
C SER A 10 -67.80 -0.39 -3.81
N PRO A 11 -67.86 -0.27 -5.15
CA PRO A 11 -68.43 -1.30 -6.02
C PRO A 11 -67.32 -2.03 -6.80
N ARG A 12 -67.40 -3.36 -6.81
CA ARG A 12 -66.66 -4.27 -7.72
C ARG A 12 -67.12 -4.03 -9.16
N LEU A 13 -66.17 -3.99 -10.10
CA LEU A 13 -66.40 -4.30 -11.51
C LEU A 13 -65.41 -5.39 -11.97
N GLN A 14 -65.91 -6.19 -12.91
CA GLN A 14 -65.60 -7.59 -13.21
C GLN A 14 -64.18 -7.85 -13.76
N GLU A 15 -63.60 -8.98 -13.36
CA GLU A 15 -62.48 -9.63 -14.06
C GLU A 15 -62.97 -10.15 -15.42
N ASN A 16 -62.36 -9.67 -16.50
CA ASN A 16 -62.32 -10.33 -17.79
C ASN A 16 -60.90 -10.17 -18.35
N HIS A 17 -60.03 -11.16 -18.11
CA HIS A 17 -58.80 -11.30 -18.87
C HIS A 17 -58.90 -12.52 -19.78
N ALA A 18 -59.32 -12.25 -21.02
CA ALA A 18 -58.95 -13.05 -22.17
C ALA A 18 -57.43 -12.95 -22.37
N GLY A 19 -56.82 -14.07 -22.74
CA GLY A 19 -55.37 -14.21 -22.83
C GLY A 19 -54.76 -13.32 -23.88
N ASP A 20 -53.64 -12.70 -23.52
CA ASP A 20 -52.62 -12.22 -24.44
C ASP A 20 -51.25 -12.62 -23.88
N THR A 21 -50.62 -13.55 -24.58
CA THR A 21 -49.22 -13.94 -24.42
C THR A 21 -48.32 -12.74 -24.73
N VAL A 22 -47.77 -12.11 -23.68
CA VAL A 22 -46.71 -11.11 -23.83
C VAL A 22 -45.37 -11.82 -23.95
N THR A 23 -44.81 -11.80 -25.15
CA THR A 23 -43.41 -12.12 -25.43
C THR A 23 -42.50 -11.06 -24.80
N SER A 24 -41.88 -11.39 -23.68
CA SER A 24 -40.81 -10.58 -23.08
C SER A 24 -39.53 -10.72 -23.91
N SER A 25 -39.37 -9.86 -24.91
CA SER A 25 -38.08 -9.57 -25.55
C SER A 25 -37.52 -8.28 -24.97
N ASP A 26 -36.99 -8.37 -23.75
CA ASP A 26 -36.29 -7.25 -23.10
C ASP A 26 -34.77 -7.49 -23.22
N PRO A 27 -34.04 -6.75 -24.09
CA PRO A 27 -32.63 -7.00 -24.35
C PRO A 27 -31.69 -6.46 -23.24
N TYR A 28 -32.22 -5.92 -22.14
CA TYR A 28 -31.43 -5.30 -21.08
C TYR A 28 -31.27 -6.12 -19.80
N VAL A 29 -31.82 -7.34 -19.72
CA VAL A 29 -31.53 -8.24 -18.61
C VAL A 29 -30.30 -9.08 -18.96
N ASN A 30 -29.11 -8.50 -18.74
CA ASN A 30 -27.88 -9.29 -18.68
C ASN A 30 -28.04 -10.31 -17.54
N VAL A 31 -28.31 -11.55 -17.93
CA VAL A 31 -28.17 -12.74 -17.08
C VAL A 31 -26.74 -12.74 -16.57
N VAL A 32 -26.54 -12.39 -15.30
CA VAL A 32 -25.31 -12.73 -14.59
C VAL A 32 -25.31 -14.24 -14.52
N SER A 33 -24.70 -14.86 -15.53
CA SER A 33 -24.51 -16.30 -15.57
C SER A 33 -23.75 -16.72 -14.30
N PRO A 34 -24.27 -17.69 -13.52
CA PRO A 34 -23.50 -18.24 -12.42
C PRO A 34 -22.26 -18.90 -13.02
N ARG A 35 -21.08 -18.28 -12.85
CA ARG A 35 -19.77 -18.81 -13.30
C ARG A 35 -19.71 -20.30 -12.97
N HIS A 36 -19.87 -21.12 -14.00
CA HIS A 36 -19.99 -22.57 -13.89
C HIS A 36 -18.71 -23.18 -13.31
N HIS A 37 -18.90 -24.22 -12.51
CA HIS A 37 -17.83 -25.02 -11.92
C HIS A 37 -16.93 -25.70 -12.98
N ASP A 38 -17.34 -25.75 -14.25
CA ASP A 38 -16.61 -26.40 -15.35
C ASP A 38 -15.33 -25.67 -15.78
N GLU A 39 -15.19 -24.36 -15.50
CA GLU A 39 -13.94 -23.61 -15.77
C GLU A 39 -12.76 -24.06 -14.88
N LEU A 40 -13.00 -24.85 -13.83
CA LEU A 40 -11.94 -25.31 -12.92
C LEU A 40 -11.16 -26.50 -13.44
N GLU A 41 -11.77 -27.34 -14.29
CA GLU A 41 -11.14 -28.59 -14.73
C GLU A 41 -10.04 -28.35 -15.77
N GLY A 42 -10.22 -27.36 -16.66
CA GLY A 42 -9.26 -26.99 -17.71
C GLY A 42 -8.06 -26.13 -17.27
N LEU A 43 -7.98 -25.74 -16.00
CA LEU A 43 -6.87 -24.90 -15.51
C LEU A 43 -5.59 -25.71 -15.29
N SER A 44 -4.47 -25.17 -15.76
CA SER A 44 -3.14 -25.73 -15.50
C SER A 44 -2.85 -25.78 -14.00
N ARG A 45 -1.92 -26.66 -13.59
CA ARG A 45 -1.54 -26.81 -12.18
C ARG A 45 -1.08 -25.48 -11.58
N THR A 46 -0.36 -24.65 -12.34
CA THR A 46 0.08 -23.32 -11.89
C THR A 46 -1.10 -22.36 -11.73
N GLN A 47 -2.07 -22.37 -12.64
CA GLN A 47 -3.29 -21.56 -12.52
C GLN A 47 -4.12 -21.96 -11.28
N LYS A 48 -4.27 -23.26 -11.01
CA LYS A 48 -4.94 -23.75 -9.79
C LYS A 48 -4.24 -23.29 -8.51
N TRP A 49 -2.91 -23.35 -8.48
CA TRP A 49 -2.10 -22.85 -7.36
C TRP A 49 -2.23 -21.34 -7.17
N THR A 50 -2.10 -20.54 -8.23
CA THR A 50 -2.25 -19.07 -8.15
C THR A 50 -3.63 -18.67 -7.67
N ARG A 51 -4.69 -19.35 -8.14
CA ARG A 51 -6.07 -19.12 -7.68
C ARG A 51 -6.25 -19.49 -6.20
N SER A 52 -5.75 -20.65 -5.77
CA SER A 52 -5.79 -21.06 -4.36
C SER A 52 -5.07 -20.06 -3.45
N TRP A 53 -3.88 -19.60 -3.88
CA TRP A 53 -3.13 -18.55 -3.20
C TRP A 53 -3.92 -17.23 -3.13
N MET A 54 -4.48 -16.76 -4.25
CA MET A 54 -5.29 -15.53 -4.28
C MET A 54 -6.49 -15.61 -3.33
N VAL A 55 -7.19 -16.74 -3.31
CA VAL A 55 -8.32 -16.96 -2.38
C VAL A 55 -7.85 -16.93 -0.93
N THR A 56 -6.76 -17.63 -0.62
CA THR A 56 -6.20 -17.68 0.74
C THR A 56 -5.74 -16.31 1.21
N ARG A 57 -4.98 -15.60 0.36
CA ARG A 57 -4.54 -14.22 0.59
C ARG A 57 -5.72 -13.30 0.85
N TRP A 58 -6.78 -13.39 0.04
CA TRP A 58 -7.95 -12.54 0.18
C TRP A 58 -8.73 -12.84 1.47
N ARG A 59 -8.89 -14.13 1.82
CA ARG A 59 -9.47 -14.53 3.11
C ARG A 59 -8.65 -13.99 4.28
N LEU A 60 -7.33 -14.15 4.25
CA LEU A 60 -6.44 -13.66 5.31
C LEU A 60 -6.52 -12.13 5.45
N SER A 61 -6.48 -11.40 4.33
CA SER A 61 -6.59 -9.95 4.31
C SER A 61 -7.92 -9.45 4.87
N ARG A 62 -9.03 -10.12 4.53
CA ARG A 62 -10.36 -9.78 5.07
C ARG A 62 -10.53 -10.13 6.54
N THR A 63 -9.98 -11.26 6.99
CA THR A 63 -10.18 -11.75 8.37
C THR A 63 -9.21 -11.13 9.38
N ILE A 64 -7.99 -10.80 8.97
CA ILE A 64 -6.96 -10.31 9.90
C ILE A 64 -6.77 -8.80 9.75
N TYR A 65 -6.49 -8.31 8.54
CA TYR A 65 -6.04 -6.92 8.32
C TYR A 65 -7.15 -5.92 8.03
N SER A 66 -8.40 -6.37 7.90
CA SER A 66 -9.52 -5.54 7.45
C SER A 66 -10.76 -5.60 8.34
N VAL A 67 -10.75 -6.39 9.42
CA VAL A 67 -11.90 -6.44 10.34
C VAL A 67 -11.83 -5.27 11.33
N PRO A 68 -12.80 -4.34 11.27
CA PRO A 68 -12.90 -3.27 12.26
C PRO A 68 -13.42 -3.85 13.59
N LEU A 69 -12.87 -3.36 14.70
CA LEU A 69 -13.38 -3.61 16.05
C LEU A 69 -14.24 -2.40 16.46
N PRO A 70 -15.52 -2.62 16.87
CA PRO A 70 -16.36 -1.54 17.36
C PRO A 70 -15.65 -0.73 18.46
N MET A 71 -15.80 0.60 18.44
CA MET A 71 -15.13 1.59 19.30
C MET A 71 -13.62 1.77 19.10
N LEU A 72 -12.83 0.68 19.01
CA LEU A 72 -11.36 0.74 18.86
C LEU A 72 -10.96 1.28 17.49
N THR A 73 -11.60 0.81 16.41
CA THR A 73 -11.32 1.34 15.06
C THR A 73 -11.80 2.78 14.93
N ALA A 74 -12.95 3.12 15.54
CA ALA A 74 -13.53 4.46 15.42
C ALA A 74 -12.68 5.56 16.10
N ARG A 75 -11.99 5.23 17.19
CA ARG A 75 -11.15 6.21 17.93
C ARG A 75 -9.67 6.14 17.59
N PHE A 76 -9.15 4.96 17.28
CA PHE A 76 -7.71 4.72 17.19
C PHE A 76 -7.26 4.05 15.87
N ASP A 77 -8.19 3.77 14.94
CA ASP A 77 -7.94 3.02 13.70
C ASP A 77 -7.26 1.64 13.93
N VAL A 78 -7.50 1.04 15.10
CA VAL A 78 -7.00 -0.30 15.45
C VAL A 78 -7.88 -1.34 14.78
N LYS A 79 -7.26 -2.32 14.12
CA LYS A 79 -7.91 -3.47 13.48
C LYS A 79 -7.63 -4.76 14.23
N GLN A 80 -8.42 -5.80 13.96
CA GLN A 80 -8.30 -7.10 14.64
C GLN A 80 -6.89 -7.70 14.57
N GLY A 81 -6.24 -7.65 13.39
CA GLY A 81 -4.87 -8.13 13.20
C GLY A 81 -3.83 -7.37 14.02
N ASP A 82 -4.09 -6.11 14.35
CA ASP A 82 -3.18 -5.34 15.19
C ASP A 82 -3.18 -5.88 16.62
N LEU A 83 -4.35 -6.30 17.12
CA LEU A 83 -4.51 -6.87 18.46
C LEU A 83 -4.01 -8.31 18.56
N ILE A 84 -4.18 -9.12 17.51
CA ILE A 84 -3.83 -10.55 17.55
C ILE A 84 -2.36 -10.79 17.22
N LEU A 85 -1.77 -10.00 16.32
CA LEU A 85 -0.40 -10.22 15.85
C LEU A 85 0.56 -9.14 16.36
N THR A 86 0.25 -7.87 16.11
CA THR A 86 1.25 -6.82 16.35
C THR A 86 1.43 -6.48 17.83
N LEU A 87 0.34 -6.42 18.60
CA LEU A 87 0.40 -6.07 20.00
C LEU A 87 1.09 -7.16 20.84
N PRO A 88 0.76 -8.46 20.70
CA PRO A 88 1.48 -9.52 21.40
C PRO A 88 2.97 -9.54 21.03
N LEU A 89 3.31 -9.37 19.75
CA LEU A 89 4.70 -9.28 19.31
C LEU A 89 5.45 -8.14 20.00
N LEU A 90 4.88 -6.93 20.03
CA LEU A 90 5.50 -5.78 20.69
C LEU A 90 5.65 -5.98 22.20
N LEU A 91 4.64 -6.57 22.85
CA LEU A 91 4.69 -6.87 24.29
C LEU A 91 5.76 -7.91 24.62
N ILE A 92 5.89 -8.97 23.80
CA ILE A 92 6.94 -9.99 23.96
C ILE A 92 8.32 -9.35 23.80
N LEU A 93 8.52 -8.53 22.77
CA LEU A 93 9.80 -7.87 22.52
C LEU A 93 10.16 -6.88 23.65
N LEU A 94 9.18 -6.14 24.17
CA LEU A 94 9.38 -5.23 25.29
C LEU A 94 9.69 -5.98 26.58
N ALA A 95 8.94 -7.05 26.89
CA ALA A 95 9.19 -7.88 28.06
C ALA A 95 10.57 -8.55 27.99
N ALA A 96 10.94 -9.12 26.83
CA ALA A 96 12.27 -9.69 26.62
C ALA A 96 13.37 -8.64 26.81
N SER A 97 13.21 -7.44 26.25
CA SER A 97 14.18 -6.35 26.44
C SER A 97 14.31 -5.93 27.90
N ALA A 98 13.21 -5.85 28.64
CA ALA A 98 13.21 -5.51 30.07
C ALA A 98 13.91 -6.59 30.92
N VAL A 99 13.63 -7.87 30.66
CA VAL A 99 14.29 -8.99 31.36
C VAL A 99 15.79 -8.99 31.09
N LEU A 100 16.20 -8.92 29.82
CA LEU A 100 17.62 -8.91 29.43
C LEU A 100 18.37 -7.69 29.99
N THR A 101 17.69 -6.54 30.08
CA THR A 101 18.24 -5.34 30.72
C THR A 101 18.46 -5.54 32.21
N ASN A 102 17.51 -6.20 32.90
CA ASN A 102 17.61 -6.52 34.32
C ASN A 102 18.67 -7.60 34.61
N GLU A 103 18.94 -8.48 33.65
CA GLU A 103 20.03 -9.47 33.70
C GLU A 103 21.40 -8.86 33.35
N HIS A 104 21.46 -7.56 33.02
CA HIS A 104 22.67 -6.86 32.58
C HIS A 104 23.33 -7.46 31.33
N ASP A 105 22.59 -8.23 30.52
CA ASP A 105 23.09 -8.83 29.27
C ASP A 105 22.94 -7.83 28.10
N VAL A 106 23.96 -6.99 27.95
CA VAL A 106 24.02 -5.97 26.90
C VAL A 106 23.96 -6.58 25.50
N LYS A 107 24.62 -7.72 25.29
CA LYS A 107 24.73 -8.32 23.95
C LYS A 107 23.36 -8.83 23.48
N MET A 108 22.65 -9.53 24.35
CA MET A 108 21.33 -10.09 24.02
C MET A 108 20.24 -9.01 24.02
N SER A 109 20.35 -7.98 24.87
CA SER A 109 19.39 -6.87 24.90
C SER A 109 19.34 -6.07 23.59
N GLY A 110 20.36 -6.20 22.73
CA GLY A 110 20.39 -5.62 21.37
C GLY A 110 19.54 -6.37 20.33
N ILE A 111 19.07 -7.59 20.61
CA ILE A 111 18.28 -8.39 19.66
C ILE A 111 16.88 -7.79 19.41
N PRO A 112 16.07 -7.45 20.44
CA PRO A 112 14.76 -6.82 20.23
C PRO A 112 14.78 -5.54 19.37
N PRO A 113 15.65 -4.53 19.62
CA PRO A 113 15.72 -3.36 18.75
C PRO A 113 16.20 -3.71 17.33
N THR A 114 17.13 -4.65 17.17
CA THR A 114 17.58 -5.10 15.84
C THR A 114 16.44 -5.75 15.04
N PHE A 115 15.62 -6.58 15.69
CA PHE A 115 14.48 -7.24 15.06
C PHE A 115 13.37 -6.25 14.68
N THR A 116 13.05 -5.30 15.56
CA THR A 116 12.07 -4.25 15.20
C THR A 116 12.59 -3.36 14.07
N MET A 117 13.89 -3.02 14.05
CA MET A 117 14.51 -2.26 12.96
C MET A 117 14.45 -3.01 11.61
N PHE A 118 14.68 -4.33 11.63
CA PHE A 118 14.43 -5.20 10.47
C PHE A 118 12.99 -5.04 9.93
N LEU A 119 11.98 -5.02 10.81
CA LEU A 119 10.59 -4.82 10.41
C LEU A 119 10.33 -3.40 9.90
N VAL A 120 10.93 -2.37 10.51
CA VAL A 120 10.85 -0.98 10.03
C VAL A 120 11.29 -0.90 8.58
N PHE A 121 12.46 -1.46 8.25
CA PHE A 121 13.01 -1.46 6.90
C PHE A 121 12.18 -2.33 5.95
N GLY A 122 11.74 -3.50 6.40
CA GLY A 122 10.89 -4.43 5.63
C GLY A 122 9.57 -3.82 5.17
N LEU A 123 9.06 -2.84 5.91
CA LEU A 123 7.80 -2.17 5.64
C LEU A 123 7.98 -0.82 4.90
N VAL A 124 9.20 -0.45 4.52
CA VAL A 124 9.47 0.67 3.59
C VAL A 124 9.15 0.23 2.16
N VAL A 125 7.86 0.12 1.88
CA VAL A 125 7.37 -0.36 0.59
C VAL A 125 6.51 0.68 -0.11
N ARG A 126 6.56 0.69 -1.45
CA ARG A 126 5.68 1.54 -2.26
C ARG A 126 4.30 0.91 -2.40
N ASN A 127 3.32 1.74 -2.77
CA ASN A 127 2.03 1.23 -3.21
C ASN A 127 2.22 0.27 -4.41
N ASN A 128 1.46 -0.82 -4.44
CA ASN A 128 1.63 -1.93 -5.38
C ASN A 128 3.02 -2.59 -5.35
N SER A 129 3.70 -2.61 -4.20
CA SER A 129 4.93 -3.38 -4.07
C SER A 129 4.69 -4.89 -4.16
N LEU A 130 5.72 -5.64 -4.54
CA LEU A 130 5.67 -7.09 -4.54
C LEU A 130 5.29 -7.64 -3.16
N LEU A 131 5.81 -7.06 -2.08
CA LEU A 131 5.49 -7.47 -0.71
C LEU A 131 3.99 -7.34 -0.40
N LEU A 132 3.37 -6.20 -0.72
CA LEU A 132 1.93 -5.99 -0.49
C LEU A 132 1.07 -6.87 -1.41
N THR A 133 1.55 -7.12 -2.62
CA THR A 133 0.89 -8.00 -3.58
C THR A 133 0.91 -9.45 -3.12
N LEU A 134 2.00 -9.91 -2.51
CA LEU A 134 2.10 -11.26 -1.95
C LEU A 134 1.33 -11.38 -0.64
N THR A 135 1.55 -10.47 0.30
CA THR A 135 0.98 -10.57 1.66
C THR A 135 -0.50 -10.18 1.74
N GLY A 136 -0.99 -9.35 0.80
CA GLY A 136 -2.36 -8.81 0.88
C GLY A 136 -2.55 -7.76 1.98
N ILE A 137 -1.48 -7.26 2.58
CA ILE A 137 -1.52 -6.16 3.54
C ILE A 137 -1.86 -4.87 2.77
N PRO A 138 -2.87 -4.09 3.19
CA PRO A 138 -3.14 -2.78 2.60
C PRO A 138 -1.96 -1.81 2.80
N PHE A 139 -1.65 -0.99 1.80
CA PHE A 139 -0.53 -0.03 1.87
C PHE A 139 -0.60 0.89 3.11
N GLU A 140 -1.79 1.40 3.43
CA GLU A 140 -2.00 2.25 4.61
C GLU A 140 -1.65 1.53 5.92
N ARG A 141 -1.94 0.22 5.99
CA ARG A 141 -1.64 -0.61 7.16
C ARG A 141 -0.16 -0.92 7.26
N ALA A 142 0.52 -1.16 6.13
CA ALA A 142 1.98 -1.29 6.11
C ALA A 142 2.68 0.00 6.57
N LEU A 143 2.20 1.17 6.14
CA LEU A 143 2.71 2.47 6.61
C LEU A 143 2.44 2.71 8.10
N PHE A 144 1.28 2.26 8.60
CA PHE A 144 1.00 2.24 10.03
C PHE A 144 2.02 1.38 10.78
N TYR A 145 2.26 0.15 10.32
CA TYR A 145 3.25 -0.75 10.93
C TYR A 145 4.68 -0.20 10.88
N HIS A 146 5.10 0.41 9.77
CA HIS A 146 6.42 1.07 9.68
C HIS A 146 6.61 2.11 10.80
N LYS A 147 5.59 2.96 11.05
CA LYS A 147 5.64 3.95 12.15
C LYS A 147 5.62 3.28 13.53
N LEU A 148 4.77 2.28 13.71
CA LEU A 148 4.62 1.57 14.98
C LEU A 148 5.93 0.88 15.38
N PHE A 149 6.55 0.13 14.46
CA PHE A 149 7.85 -0.49 14.71
C PHE A 149 8.96 0.54 14.86
N ALA A 150 8.90 1.69 14.20
CA ALA A 150 9.90 2.75 14.40
C ALA A 150 9.85 3.30 15.84
N TYR A 151 8.65 3.49 16.40
CA TYR A 151 8.51 3.88 17.81
C TYR A 151 9.03 2.79 18.75
N ALA A 152 8.71 1.52 18.46
CA ALA A 152 9.21 0.38 19.23
C ALA A 152 10.73 0.29 19.19
N THR A 153 11.36 0.43 18.02
CA THR A 153 12.83 0.44 17.87
C THR A 153 13.47 1.51 18.73
N ILE A 154 12.96 2.75 18.74
CA ILE A 154 13.50 3.82 19.57
C ILE A 154 13.43 3.47 21.06
N ILE A 155 12.29 2.95 21.54
CA ILE A 155 12.12 2.58 22.95
C ILE A 155 13.05 1.42 23.33
N LEU A 156 13.10 0.37 22.51
CA LEU A 156 13.92 -0.80 22.76
C LEU A 156 15.42 -0.48 22.68
N THR A 157 15.84 0.40 21.76
CA THR A 157 17.23 0.88 21.69
C THR A 157 17.57 1.73 22.92
N ALA A 158 16.64 2.53 23.44
CA ALA A 158 16.85 3.27 24.68
C ALA A 158 17.04 2.33 25.89
N LEU A 159 16.25 1.25 25.98
CA LEU A 159 16.43 0.22 27.00
C LEU A 159 17.77 -0.52 26.84
N HIS A 160 18.16 -0.88 25.62
CA HIS A 160 19.47 -1.48 25.34
C HIS A 160 20.63 -0.54 25.75
N ALA A 161 20.56 0.74 25.40
CA ALA A 161 21.56 1.74 25.82
C ALA A 161 21.58 1.92 27.35
N PHE A 162 20.42 1.77 28.02
CA PHE A 162 20.34 1.78 29.47
C PHE A 162 20.97 0.52 30.10
N SER A 163 20.80 -0.66 29.49
CA SER A 163 21.45 -1.90 29.96
C SER A 163 22.97 -1.78 29.99
N TYR A 164 23.55 -1.13 28.97
CA TYR A 164 24.98 -0.85 28.92
C TYR A 164 25.45 0.08 30.06
N ARG A 165 24.63 1.05 30.47
CA ARG A 165 24.96 1.92 31.61
C ARG A 165 24.94 1.19 32.95
N LEU A 166 24.24 0.06 33.04
CA LEU A 166 24.09 -0.73 34.24
C LEU A 166 25.06 -1.92 34.30
N SER A 167 25.70 -2.28 33.19
CA SER A 167 26.63 -3.40 33.15
C SER A 167 28.02 -2.96 33.63
N ASP A 168 28.53 -3.63 34.66
CA ASP A 168 29.97 -3.65 34.96
C ASP A 168 30.62 -4.71 34.05
N ASP A 169 30.96 -4.33 32.82
CA ASP A 169 31.64 -5.21 31.88
C ASP A 169 33.14 -4.86 31.83
N ASP A 170 34.01 -5.88 31.74
CA ASP A 170 35.49 -5.81 31.82
C ASP A 170 36.20 -5.99 30.46
N GLY A 171 35.47 -6.08 29.34
CA GLY A 171 36.05 -6.13 27.99
C GLY A 171 36.99 -4.96 27.60
N GLU A 172 37.78 -5.16 26.54
CA GLU A 172 38.77 -4.21 26.01
C GLU A 172 38.16 -2.82 25.74
N GLU A 173 38.76 -1.78 26.35
CA GLU A 173 38.23 -0.40 26.34
C GLU A 173 38.03 0.16 24.93
N GLU A 174 38.97 -0.09 24.01
CA GLU A 174 38.92 0.45 22.63
C GLU A 174 37.74 -0.13 21.82
N TYR A 175 37.48 -1.43 21.95
CA TYR A 175 36.36 -2.08 21.26
C TYR A 175 35.01 -1.60 21.81
N LYS A 176 34.92 -1.37 23.13
CA LYS A 176 33.72 -0.81 23.76
C LYS A 176 33.46 0.61 23.30
N ASP A 177 34.48 1.47 23.27
CA ASP A 177 34.32 2.87 22.89
C ASP A 177 33.78 3.00 21.46
N SER A 178 34.30 2.21 20.52
CA SER A 178 33.79 2.14 19.15
C SER A 178 32.31 1.73 19.07
N LYS A 179 31.89 0.72 19.85
CA LYS A 179 30.49 0.27 19.90
C LYS A 179 29.57 1.30 20.52
N VAL A 180 30.01 1.99 21.57
CA VAL A 180 29.25 3.05 22.22
C VAL A 180 29.06 4.23 21.28
N ILE A 181 30.13 4.68 20.61
CA ILE A 181 30.07 5.81 19.67
C ILE A 181 29.14 5.48 18.51
N THR A 182 29.32 4.32 17.87
CA THR A 182 28.49 3.91 16.73
C THR A 182 27.02 3.72 17.12
N GLY A 183 26.76 3.13 18.30
CA GLY A 183 25.41 2.99 18.85
C GLY A 183 24.75 4.33 19.17
N ALA A 184 25.50 5.27 19.76
CA ALA A 184 25.02 6.62 20.07
C ALA A 184 24.69 7.41 18.79
N ILE A 185 25.54 7.34 17.76
CA ILE A 185 25.29 7.97 16.46
C ILE A 185 24.00 7.43 15.84
N ALA A 186 23.82 6.10 15.84
CA ALA A 186 22.60 5.47 15.33
C ALA A 186 21.36 5.91 16.11
N PHE A 187 21.43 5.93 17.45
CA PHE A 187 20.32 6.32 18.30
C PHE A 187 19.91 7.78 18.11
N VAL A 188 20.87 8.70 18.12
CA VAL A 188 20.61 10.14 17.89
C VAL A 188 20.03 10.38 16.50
N ALA A 189 20.55 9.72 15.46
CA ALA A 189 20.00 9.81 14.11
C ALA A 189 18.54 9.32 14.05
N MET A 190 18.20 8.21 14.72
CA MET A 190 16.81 7.72 14.81
C MET A 190 15.89 8.72 15.52
N ILE A 191 16.34 9.38 16.58
CA ILE A 191 15.56 10.44 17.27
C ILE A 191 15.29 11.61 16.33
N PHE A 192 16.30 12.10 15.59
CA PHE A 192 16.09 13.17 14.61
C PHE A 192 15.14 12.76 13.48
N MET A 193 15.25 11.52 12.98
CA MET A 193 14.31 10.99 11.98
C MET A 193 12.87 11.01 12.51
N TYR A 194 12.67 10.59 13.77
CA TYR A 194 11.36 10.62 14.42
C TYR A 194 10.83 12.06 14.54
N LEU A 195 11.62 12.98 15.08
CA LEU A 195 11.21 14.38 15.28
C LEU A 195 10.81 15.04 13.96
N LEU A 196 11.61 14.87 12.90
CA LEU A 196 11.31 15.43 11.59
C LEU A 196 10.10 14.75 10.90
N SER A 197 9.79 13.51 11.28
CA SER A 197 8.63 12.77 10.77
C SER A 197 7.30 13.15 11.42
N LEU A 198 7.32 13.98 12.48
CA LEU A 198 6.11 14.46 13.15
C LEU A 198 5.16 15.14 12.16
N ASN A 199 3.87 14.84 12.30
CA ASN A 199 2.85 15.22 11.31
C ASN A 199 2.82 16.74 11.04
N LYS A 200 3.08 17.57 12.06
CA LYS A 200 3.16 19.04 11.91
C LYS A 200 4.32 19.47 11.01
N ILE A 201 5.51 18.91 11.22
CA ILE A 201 6.73 19.27 10.49
C ILE A 201 6.66 18.73 9.06
N ARG A 202 6.38 17.43 8.91
CA ARG A 202 6.29 16.78 7.59
C ARG A 202 5.26 17.42 6.67
N ARG A 203 4.10 17.84 7.19
CA ARG A 203 3.06 18.50 6.38
C ARG A 203 3.46 19.93 5.96
N ARG A 204 4.28 20.62 6.76
CA ARG A 204 4.71 22.00 6.46
C ARG A 204 5.94 22.03 5.55
N PHE A 205 6.86 21.09 5.71
CA PHE A 205 8.16 21.05 5.02
C PHE A 205 8.43 19.65 4.44
N PHE A 206 7.57 19.18 3.55
CA PHE A 206 7.62 17.80 3.04
C PHE A 206 8.94 17.46 2.32
N GLU A 207 9.39 18.33 1.43
CA GLU A 207 10.65 18.16 0.68
C GLU A 207 11.87 18.06 1.60
N PHE A 208 11.93 18.94 2.59
CA PHE A 208 13.00 18.93 3.60
C PHE A 208 12.98 17.65 4.43
N PHE A 209 11.80 17.27 4.93
CA PHE A 209 11.60 16.01 5.64
C PHE A 209 12.11 14.83 4.81
N LEU A 210 11.69 14.72 3.54
CA LEU A 210 12.01 13.59 2.70
C LEU A 210 13.53 13.45 2.49
N ARG A 211 14.21 14.55 2.16
CA ARG A 211 15.67 14.54 1.90
C ARG A 211 16.46 14.21 3.16
N VAL A 212 16.13 14.84 4.29
CA VAL A 212 16.84 14.59 5.55
C VAL A 212 16.57 13.18 6.07
N HIS A 213 15.35 12.66 5.90
CA HIS A 213 15.02 11.29 6.28
C HIS A 213 15.88 10.27 5.51
N TRP A 214 16.12 10.47 4.21
CA TRP A 214 17.02 9.62 3.41
C TRP A 214 18.47 9.69 3.87
N VAL A 215 18.99 10.90 4.14
CA VAL A 215 20.37 11.08 4.63
C VAL A 215 20.54 10.40 5.99
N LEU A 216 19.63 10.64 6.93
CA LEU A 216 19.68 10.03 8.25
C LEU A 216 19.47 8.51 8.20
N PHE A 217 18.64 8.00 7.28
CA PHE A 217 18.49 6.56 7.07
C PHE A 217 19.82 5.89 6.69
N ILE A 218 20.61 6.50 5.80
CA ILE A 218 21.94 6.01 5.44
C ILE A 218 22.87 6.03 6.66
N VAL A 219 22.85 7.11 7.45
CA VAL A 219 23.62 7.21 8.69
C VAL A 219 23.23 6.10 9.67
N VAL A 220 21.93 5.86 9.89
CA VAL A 220 21.43 4.79 10.76
C VAL A 220 21.91 3.43 10.27
N ILE A 221 21.85 3.14 8.97
CA ILE A 221 22.34 1.86 8.44
C ILE A 221 23.82 1.67 8.73
N VAL A 222 24.66 2.63 8.35
CA VAL A 222 26.12 2.52 8.49
C VAL A 222 26.50 2.38 9.96
N ALA A 223 25.93 3.23 10.82
CA ALA A 223 26.20 3.22 12.25
C ALA A 223 25.67 1.93 12.93
N ALA A 224 24.48 1.46 12.57
CA ALA A 224 23.90 0.23 13.11
C ALA A 224 24.70 -1.02 12.71
N VAL A 225 25.19 -1.09 11.46
CA VAL A 225 26.04 -2.20 11.00
C VAL A 225 27.39 -2.17 11.73
N ALA A 226 28.02 -1.01 11.87
CA ALA A 226 29.26 -0.86 12.64
C ALA A 226 29.05 -1.24 14.13
N HIS A 227 27.90 -0.88 14.69
CA HIS A 227 27.49 -1.26 16.04
C HIS A 227 27.21 -2.78 16.17
N GLY A 228 26.90 -3.51 15.09
CA GLY A 228 26.74 -4.97 15.09
C GLY A 228 25.33 -5.46 14.78
N ALA A 229 24.40 -4.56 14.43
CA ALA A 229 23.02 -4.88 14.08
C ALA A 229 22.86 -5.29 12.59
N PHE A 230 23.79 -6.10 12.07
CA PHE A 230 23.81 -6.50 10.65
C PHE A 230 22.50 -7.14 10.18
N PHE A 231 21.82 -7.90 11.04
CA PHE A 231 20.55 -8.56 10.72
C PHE A 231 19.46 -7.57 10.24
N ALA A 232 19.50 -6.31 10.69
CA ALA A 232 18.54 -5.29 10.25
C ALA A 232 18.57 -5.07 8.72
N LEU A 233 19.71 -5.27 8.05
CA LEU A 233 19.87 -5.09 6.61
C LEU A 233 18.95 -6.01 5.78
N PHE A 234 18.61 -7.20 6.29
CA PHE A 234 17.67 -8.09 5.60
C PHE A 234 16.30 -7.45 5.39
N GLY A 235 15.94 -6.45 6.20
CA GLY A 235 14.71 -5.68 6.04
C GLY A 235 14.71 -4.82 4.77
N ILE A 236 15.85 -4.53 4.16
CA ILE A 236 15.94 -3.77 2.90
C ILE A 236 15.59 -4.66 1.69
N LEU A 237 15.69 -5.98 1.85
CA LEU A 237 15.54 -6.95 0.76
C LEU A 237 14.20 -6.85 0.02
N PRO A 238 13.03 -6.70 0.68
CA PRO A 238 11.75 -6.53 -0.03
C PRO A 238 11.73 -5.30 -0.95
N TRP A 239 12.30 -4.18 -0.50
CA TRP A 239 12.42 -2.96 -1.30
C TRP A 239 13.35 -3.17 -2.49
N PHE A 240 14.50 -3.82 -2.28
CA PHE A 240 15.47 -4.10 -3.34
C PHE A 240 14.89 -5.02 -4.41
N ILE A 241 14.20 -6.09 -4.01
CA ILE A 241 13.52 -7.01 -4.93
C ILE A 241 12.43 -6.27 -5.72
N ASP A 242 11.62 -5.45 -5.06
CA ASP A 242 10.58 -4.65 -5.73
C ASP A 242 11.18 -3.66 -6.74
N MET A 243 12.28 -2.99 -6.38
CA MET A 243 13.02 -2.09 -7.26
C MET A 243 13.56 -2.82 -8.49
N LEU A 244 14.22 -3.96 -8.29
CA LEU A 244 14.77 -4.77 -9.38
C LEU A 244 13.67 -5.29 -10.29
N TYR A 245 12.56 -5.76 -9.73
CA TYR A 245 11.39 -6.18 -10.51
C TYR A 245 10.84 -5.04 -11.37
N ARG A 246 10.73 -3.83 -10.83
CA ARG A 246 10.27 -2.66 -11.59
C ARG A 246 11.25 -2.25 -12.69
N LEU A 247 12.54 -2.23 -12.37
CA LEU A 247 13.58 -1.84 -13.32
C LEU A 247 13.72 -2.85 -14.46
N THR A 248 13.60 -4.14 -14.17
CA THR A 248 13.82 -5.21 -15.17
C THR A 248 12.56 -5.60 -15.92
N PHE A 249 11.44 -5.85 -15.24
CA PHE A 249 10.22 -6.31 -15.87
C PHE A 249 9.33 -5.16 -16.30
N ARG A 250 9.04 -4.23 -15.39
CA ARG A 250 8.09 -3.14 -15.68
C ARG A 250 8.67 -2.14 -16.70
N ALA A 251 9.96 -1.79 -16.62
CA ALA A 251 10.59 -0.96 -17.65
C ALA A 251 10.65 -1.68 -19.01
N ARG A 252 10.92 -2.99 -19.03
CA ARG A 252 10.85 -3.79 -20.28
C ARG A 252 9.44 -3.88 -20.82
N THR A 253 8.41 -4.04 -19.99
CA THR A 253 7.00 -4.08 -20.43
C THR A 253 6.53 -2.72 -20.92
N TYR A 254 6.91 -1.62 -20.28
CA TYR A 254 6.59 -0.27 -20.79
C TYR A 254 7.36 0.09 -22.06
N ASN A 255 8.62 -0.34 -22.20
CA ASN A 255 9.35 -0.22 -23.46
C ASN A 255 8.85 -1.20 -24.54
N ARG A 256 8.15 -2.28 -24.14
CA ARG A 256 7.48 -3.26 -25.00
C ARG A 256 5.97 -3.03 -25.03
N GLY A 257 5.52 -1.78 -24.98
CA GLY A 257 4.23 -1.45 -25.58
C GLY A 257 4.26 -1.95 -27.02
N SER A 258 3.26 -2.76 -27.40
CA SER A 258 3.12 -3.50 -28.66
C SER A 258 3.99 -2.93 -29.81
N SER A 259 5.18 -3.48 -30.00
CA SER A 259 6.01 -3.12 -31.15
C SER A 259 6.65 -4.36 -31.75
N LYS A 260 6.12 -4.70 -32.93
CA LYS A 260 6.79 -5.47 -33.98
C LYS A 260 7.30 -4.55 -35.09
N THR A 261 7.38 -3.23 -34.90
CA THR A 261 7.72 -2.30 -35.98
C THR A 261 8.58 -1.13 -35.53
N ASP A 262 9.67 -0.89 -36.28
CA ASP A 262 10.74 0.10 -36.05
C ASP A 262 10.31 1.58 -36.20
N LYS A 263 9.02 1.89 -36.13
CA LYS A 263 8.53 3.28 -36.21
C LYS A 263 8.12 3.76 -34.83
N ILE A 264 8.75 4.86 -34.43
CA ILE A 264 8.71 5.52 -33.13
C ILE A 264 7.26 5.89 -32.77
N SER A 265 6.53 4.98 -32.14
CA SER A 265 5.35 5.29 -31.32
C SER A 265 5.35 4.38 -30.11
N ALA A 266 6.35 4.59 -29.24
CA ALA A 266 6.42 3.95 -27.94
C ALA A 266 5.34 4.55 -27.04
N GLY A 267 4.21 3.86 -26.89
CA GLY A 267 3.15 4.28 -25.98
C GLY A 267 1.85 3.51 -26.20
N ILE A 268 1.06 3.41 -25.13
CA ILE A 268 -0.31 2.89 -25.15
C ILE A 268 -1.24 3.86 -25.92
N VAL A 269 -0.83 5.11 -26.10
CA VAL A 269 -1.54 6.17 -26.81
C VAL A 269 -0.54 6.91 -27.69
N ALA A 270 -0.91 7.21 -28.93
CA ALA A 270 -0.07 8.02 -29.81
C ALA A 270 -0.12 9.50 -29.37
N ARG A 271 1.02 10.19 -29.41
CA ARG A 271 1.17 11.55 -28.83
C ARG A 271 0.17 12.55 -29.42
N GLU A 272 -0.08 12.44 -30.72
CA GLU A 272 -1.01 13.29 -31.48
C GLU A 272 -2.49 13.02 -31.20
N GLN A 273 -2.81 11.95 -30.46
CA GLN A 273 -4.18 11.56 -30.11
C GLN A 273 -4.56 11.99 -28.68
N VAL A 274 -3.65 12.64 -27.94
CA VAL A 274 -3.91 13.18 -26.60
C VAL A 274 -4.34 14.64 -26.71
N SER A 275 -5.44 14.99 -26.04
CA SER A 275 -5.89 16.37 -25.89
C SER A 275 -5.98 16.74 -24.41
N VAL A 276 -5.64 17.98 -24.11
CA VAL A 276 -5.61 18.53 -22.75
C VAL A 276 -6.43 19.81 -22.74
N HIS A 277 -7.40 19.89 -21.83
CA HIS A 277 -8.31 21.03 -21.69
C HIS A 277 -8.30 21.54 -20.25
N ALA A 278 -8.20 22.86 -20.09
CA ALA A 278 -8.46 23.51 -18.81
C ALA A 278 -9.97 23.68 -18.63
N LEU A 279 -10.51 23.15 -17.53
CA LEU A 279 -11.92 23.25 -17.15
C LEU A 279 -12.08 24.22 -15.96
N PRO A 280 -13.28 24.82 -15.78
CA PRO A 280 -13.56 25.64 -14.60
C PRO A 280 -13.29 24.90 -13.28
N GLY A 281 -12.84 25.62 -12.26
CA GLY A 281 -12.56 25.06 -10.92
C GLY A 281 -11.16 24.46 -10.74
N ASP A 282 -10.17 24.94 -11.50
CA ASP A 282 -8.78 24.47 -11.47
C ASP A 282 -8.64 22.96 -11.77
N ILE A 283 -9.42 22.50 -12.77
CA ILE A 283 -9.41 21.11 -13.24
C ILE A 283 -8.77 21.05 -14.62
N THR A 284 -7.83 20.14 -14.81
CA THR A 284 -7.27 19.80 -16.12
C THR A 284 -7.81 18.45 -16.56
N LEU A 285 -8.50 18.44 -17.70
CA LEU A 285 -8.98 17.24 -18.39
C LEU A 285 -7.92 16.76 -19.37
N ILE A 286 -7.47 15.53 -19.21
CA ILE A 286 -6.63 14.83 -20.19
C ILE A 286 -7.48 13.74 -20.82
N GLN A 287 -7.56 13.70 -22.15
CA GLN A 287 -8.36 12.70 -22.86
C GLN A 287 -7.71 12.20 -24.15
N PHE A 288 -7.96 10.94 -24.48
CA PHE A 288 -7.50 10.29 -25.71
C PHE A 288 -8.47 9.19 -26.15
N PRO A 289 -8.49 8.79 -27.44
CA PRO A 289 -9.40 7.75 -27.91
C PRO A 289 -9.02 6.40 -27.30
N ARG A 290 -10.02 5.64 -26.84
CA ARG A 290 -9.85 4.30 -26.25
C ARG A 290 -9.22 3.33 -27.25
N VAL A 291 -9.61 3.43 -28.51
CA VAL A 291 -9.01 2.65 -29.60
C VAL A 291 -8.05 3.56 -30.36
N ARG A 292 -6.80 3.14 -30.45
CA ARG A 292 -5.78 3.85 -31.22
C ARG A 292 -6.17 3.89 -32.68
N LYS A 293 -6.14 5.09 -33.29
CA LYS A 293 -6.49 5.26 -34.70
C LYS A 293 -5.47 4.65 -35.66
N ASP A 294 -4.22 4.53 -35.23
CA ASP A 294 -3.09 4.11 -36.04
C ASP A 294 -2.81 2.59 -35.98
N THR A 295 -3.01 1.95 -34.82
CA THR A 295 -2.81 0.50 -34.67
C THR A 295 -4.10 -0.30 -34.51
N GLY A 296 -5.22 0.35 -34.15
CA GLY A 296 -6.46 -0.33 -33.79
C GLY A 296 -6.42 -0.98 -32.40
N ASP A 297 -5.33 -0.83 -31.65
CA ASP A 297 -5.22 -1.40 -30.30
C ASP A 297 -6.16 -0.67 -29.34
N ALA A 298 -6.88 -1.43 -28.51
CA ALA A 298 -7.76 -0.88 -27.49
C ALA A 298 -7.03 -0.75 -26.14
N PHE A 299 -7.22 0.40 -25.49
CA PHE A 299 -6.92 0.58 -24.08
C PHE A 299 -8.02 -0.03 -23.23
N GLU A 300 -7.79 -1.26 -22.77
CA GLU A 300 -8.74 -1.99 -21.91
C GLU A 300 -8.51 -1.64 -20.43
N TYR A 301 -9.60 -1.30 -19.74
CA TYR A 301 -9.59 -1.01 -18.31
C TYR A 301 -10.96 -1.31 -17.69
N GLU A 302 -11.01 -1.46 -16.37
CA GLU A 302 -12.25 -1.66 -15.60
C GLU A 302 -12.63 -0.38 -14.82
N ALA A 303 -13.92 -0.26 -14.48
CA ALA A 303 -14.42 0.87 -13.70
C ALA A 303 -13.69 0.98 -12.34
N GLY A 304 -13.27 2.20 -11.99
CA GLY A 304 -12.54 2.48 -10.74
C GLY A 304 -11.03 2.21 -10.81
N GLN A 305 -10.49 1.75 -11.94
CA GLN A 305 -9.04 1.68 -12.14
C GLN A 305 -8.42 3.08 -12.31
N TYR A 306 -7.12 3.16 -12.05
CA TYR A 306 -6.33 4.38 -12.17
C TYR A 306 -5.05 4.10 -12.97
N ALA A 307 -4.52 5.13 -13.62
CA ALA A 307 -3.26 5.06 -14.35
C ALA A 307 -2.21 5.98 -13.69
N PHE A 308 -0.95 5.64 -13.84
CA PHE A 308 0.15 6.56 -13.51
C PHE A 308 0.47 7.38 -14.75
N ILE A 309 0.38 8.70 -14.63
CA ILE A 309 0.70 9.65 -15.71
C ILE A 309 2.03 10.32 -15.39
N CYS A 310 2.91 10.37 -16.39
CA CYS A 310 4.17 11.11 -16.37
C CYS A 310 4.11 12.13 -17.51
N ILE A 311 4.48 13.38 -17.22
CA ILE A 311 4.50 14.48 -18.18
C ILE A 311 5.97 14.88 -18.38
N PRO A 312 6.65 14.37 -19.43
CA PRO A 312 8.09 14.54 -19.60
C PRO A 312 8.56 15.99 -19.69
N THR A 313 7.70 16.92 -20.12
CA THR A 313 8.01 18.36 -20.15
C THR A 313 8.10 18.98 -18.76
N ILE A 314 7.57 18.31 -17.72
CA ILE A 314 7.69 18.70 -16.31
C ILE A 314 8.78 17.86 -15.65
N SER A 315 8.69 16.54 -15.74
CA SER A 315 9.68 15.61 -15.17
C SER A 315 9.59 14.23 -15.80
N TYR A 316 10.75 13.61 -16.06
CA TYR A 316 10.85 12.23 -16.55
C TYR A 316 10.70 11.18 -15.44
N LEU A 317 10.85 11.60 -14.17
CA LEU A 317 10.93 10.67 -13.03
C LEU A 317 9.66 10.70 -12.17
N GLU A 318 8.80 11.70 -12.36
CA GLU A 318 7.56 11.86 -11.61
C GLU A 318 6.40 11.17 -12.31
N TRP A 319 5.78 10.24 -11.58
CA TRP A 319 4.63 9.45 -12.02
C TRP A 319 3.53 9.59 -10.98
N HIS A 320 2.40 10.19 -11.37
CA HIS A 320 1.31 10.47 -10.45
C HIS A 320 0.08 9.62 -10.77
N PRO A 321 -0.56 9.02 -9.76
CA PRO A 321 -1.76 8.21 -9.96
C PRO A 321 -2.97 9.12 -10.19
N PHE A 322 -3.73 8.86 -11.26
CA PHE A 322 -5.01 9.50 -11.55
C PHE A 322 -6.05 8.44 -11.91
N THR A 323 -7.21 8.52 -11.27
CA THR A 323 -8.36 7.66 -11.57
C THR A 323 -8.87 7.93 -12.97
N ILE A 324 -9.17 6.86 -13.71
CA ILE A 324 -9.81 6.96 -15.02
C ILE A 324 -11.27 7.36 -14.76
N SER A 325 -11.67 8.54 -15.25
CA SER A 325 -13.00 9.09 -14.98
C SER A 325 -14.07 8.64 -15.97
N SER A 326 -13.66 8.16 -17.15
CA SER A 326 -14.55 7.62 -18.19
C SER A 326 -15.00 6.18 -17.89
N SER A 327 -16.13 5.78 -18.46
CA SER A 327 -16.56 4.38 -18.46
C SER A 327 -15.73 3.52 -19.44
N PRO A 328 -15.43 2.23 -19.13
CA PRO A 328 -14.76 1.30 -20.05
C PRO A 328 -15.38 1.19 -21.45
N ASN A 329 -16.68 1.52 -21.57
CA ASN A 329 -17.44 1.45 -22.81
C ASN A 329 -17.43 2.76 -23.61
N GLU A 330 -16.88 3.85 -23.05
CA GLU A 330 -16.79 5.13 -23.75
C GLU A 330 -15.71 5.11 -24.83
N ALA A 331 -15.92 5.90 -25.88
CA ALA A 331 -14.98 6.03 -26.97
C ALA A 331 -13.70 6.78 -26.58
N MET A 332 -13.77 7.62 -25.54
CA MET A 332 -12.66 8.42 -25.04
C MET A 332 -12.32 7.98 -23.62
N VAL A 333 -11.03 7.88 -23.33
CA VAL A 333 -10.50 7.70 -21.98
C VAL A 333 -10.23 9.09 -21.42
N THR A 334 -10.73 9.37 -20.21
CA THR A 334 -10.60 10.70 -19.59
C THR A 334 -9.96 10.63 -18.20
N PHE A 335 -9.21 11.66 -17.86
CA PHE A 335 -8.67 11.92 -16.52
C PHE A 335 -8.98 13.36 -16.11
N HIS A 336 -9.68 13.53 -15.00
CA HIS A 336 -9.92 14.84 -14.39
C HIS A 336 -8.95 15.06 -13.25
N THR A 337 -8.04 16.01 -13.42
CA THR A 337 -6.98 16.28 -12.46
C THR A 337 -7.20 17.64 -11.80
N LYS A 338 -7.31 17.67 -10.48
CA LYS A 338 -7.50 18.91 -9.72
C LYS A 338 -6.15 19.46 -9.27
N LYS A 339 -5.96 20.78 -9.37
CA LYS A 339 -4.81 21.46 -8.76
C LYS A 339 -4.84 21.28 -7.24
N THR A 340 -3.84 20.57 -6.70
CA THR A 340 -3.75 20.24 -5.27
C THR A 340 -2.41 20.67 -4.64
N GLY A 341 -1.51 21.26 -5.41
CA GLY A 341 -0.20 21.75 -4.98
C GLY A 341 0.31 22.86 -5.89
#